data_AF-A0A8J4SLJ3-F1
#
_entry.id   AF-A0A8J4SLJ3-F1
#
_cell.length_a   1.000
_cell.length_b   1.000
_cell.length_c   1.000
_cell.angle_alpha   90.00
_cell.angle_beta   90.00
_cell.angle_gamma   90.00
#
_symmetry.space_group_name_H-M   'P 1'
#
loop_
_entity.id
_entity.type
_entity.pdbx_description
1 polymer ?
#
loop_
_entity_poly.entity_id
_entity_poly.type
_entity_poly.pdbx_seq_one_letter_code
_entity_poly.pdbx_strand_id
1 'polypeptide(L)'
;FEYADQIWKKSTTYINFPIEKLEPLQPGTSYGLYAVVNHFGSMESGHYTAFCRGIRDGDWYEYDDSNVSRIATSRIKSNAAYILFYERLPRTQIFSDQKNLSA
;
A
#
# COMPACT_ATOMS: atom_id res chain seq x y z
N PHE A 1 -9.61 -15.07 2.96
CA PHE A 1 -10.19 -15.91 4.03
C PHE A 1 -10.37 -17.30 3.49
N GLU A 2 -10.24 -18.30 4.33
CA GLU A 2 -10.35 -19.72 3.96
C GLU A 2 -11.34 -20.39 4.90
N TYR A 3 -12.20 -21.25 4.35
CA TYR A 3 -13.13 -22.06 5.13
C TYR A 3 -12.52 -23.44 5.36
N ALA A 4 -12.21 -23.76 6.61
CA ALA A 4 -11.63 -25.04 7.01
C ALA A 4 -12.13 -25.41 8.41
N ASP A 5 -12.36 -26.70 8.66
CA ASP A 5 -12.82 -27.21 9.97
C ASP A 5 -14.10 -26.52 10.50
N GLN A 6 -15.04 -26.19 9.60
CA GLN A 6 -16.28 -25.45 9.93
C GLN A 6 -16.08 -24.03 10.49
N ILE A 7 -14.87 -23.47 10.35
CA ILE A 7 -14.54 -22.12 10.83
C ILE A 7 -13.90 -21.32 9.69
N TRP A 8 -14.25 -20.04 9.60
CA TRP A 8 -13.55 -19.12 8.72
C TRP A 8 -12.25 -18.67 9.37
N LYS A 9 -11.13 -18.83 8.65
CA LYS A 9 -9.81 -18.39 9.09
C LYS A 9 -9.31 -17.28 8.16
N LYS A 10 -8.64 -16.29 8.75
CA LYS A 10 -7.93 -15.27 7.98
C LYS A 10 -6.76 -15.92 7.25
N SER A 11 -6.71 -15.71 5.93
CA SER A 11 -5.56 -16.13 5.15
C SER A 11 -4.41 -15.17 5.46
N THR A 12 -3.29 -15.73 5.90
CA THR A 12 -2.07 -14.99 6.26
C THR A 12 -0.96 -15.23 5.24
N THR A 13 -1.33 -15.73 4.06
CA THR A 13 -0.41 -16.05 2.97
C THR A 13 0.29 -14.81 2.47
N TYR A 14 1.61 -14.89 2.33
CA TYR A 14 2.39 -13.84 1.68
C TYR A 14 1.97 -13.71 0.22
N ILE A 15 1.53 -12.52 -0.18
CA ILE A 15 1.28 -12.21 -1.58
C ILE A 15 2.40 -11.31 -2.09
N ASN A 16 3.07 -11.73 -3.16
CA ASN A 16 4.02 -10.88 -3.86
C ASN A 16 3.26 -10.02 -4.87
N PHE A 17 3.35 -8.70 -4.73
CA PHE A 17 2.71 -7.73 -5.63
C PHE A 17 3.70 -6.66 -6.11
N PRO A 18 3.55 -6.12 -7.33
CA PRO A 18 4.46 -5.11 -7.86
C PRO A 18 4.22 -3.73 -7.22
N ILE A 19 5.27 -3.05 -6.78
CA ILE A 19 5.16 -1.73 -6.14
C ILE A 19 5.17 -0.61 -7.21
N GLU A 20 6.15 -0.63 -8.10
CA GLU A 20 6.35 0.47 -9.05
C GLU A 20 5.47 0.38 -10.29
N LYS A 21 5.29 -0.83 -10.83
CA LYS A 21 4.59 -1.03 -12.11
C LYS A 21 3.83 -2.35 -12.13
N LEU A 22 2.51 -2.26 -12.02
CA LEU A 22 1.57 -3.31 -12.36
C LEU A 22 1.14 -3.12 -13.81
N GLU A 23 1.37 -4.14 -14.63
CA GLU A 23 0.86 -4.23 -16.01
C GLU A 23 -0.35 -5.18 -16.02
N PRO A 24 -1.58 -4.68 -16.18
CA PRO A 24 -2.74 -5.52 -16.38
C PRO A 24 -2.64 -6.28 -17.70
N LEU A 25 -3.51 -7.29 -17.86
CA LEU A 25 -3.64 -8.03 -19.11
C LEU A 25 -4.03 -7.14 -20.31
N GLN A 26 -4.58 -5.95 -20.06
CA GLN A 26 -4.89 -4.97 -21.10
C GLN A 26 -3.66 -4.10 -21.41
N PRO A 27 -3.16 -4.12 -22.66
CA PRO A 27 -2.03 -3.31 -23.08
C PRO A 27 -2.28 -1.80 -22.90
N GLY A 28 -1.23 -1.05 -22.58
CA GLY A 28 -1.24 0.42 -22.62
C GLY A 28 -1.72 1.12 -21.34
N THR A 29 -2.03 0.38 -20.28
CA THR A 29 -2.27 0.97 -18.95
C THR A 29 -1.30 0.38 -17.94
N SER A 30 -0.58 1.21 -17.20
CA SER A 30 0.25 0.77 -16.08
C SER A 30 -0.23 1.41 -14.80
N TYR A 31 -0.03 0.73 -13.68
CA TYR A 31 -0.41 1.25 -12.38
C TYR A 31 0.75 1.20 -11.40
N GLY A 32 0.83 2.18 -10.51
CA GLY A 32 1.77 2.20 -9.41
C GLY A 32 1.04 2.04 -8.08
N LEU A 33 1.59 1.25 -7.17
CA LEU A 33 1.06 1.13 -5.82
C LEU A 33 1.28 2.46 -5.09
N TYR A 34 0.25 2.95 -4.39
CA TYR A 34 0.38 4.17 -3.60
C TYR A 34 -0.15 4.02 -2.16
N ALA A 35 -0.94 2.98 -1.87
CA ALA A 35 -1.30 2.64 -0.51
C ALA A 35 -1.51 1.13 -0.30
N VAL A 36 -1.22 0.67 0.92
CA VAL A 36 -1.47 -0.68 1.42
C VAL A 36 -2.15 -0.57 2.76
N VAL A 37 -3.33 -1.18 2.92
CA VAL A 37 -3.93 -1.40 4.23
C VAL A 37 -3.43 -2.74 4.74
N ASN A 38 -2.82 -2.72 5.92
CA ASN A 38 -2.41 -3.90 6.64
C ASN A 38 -3.48 -4.29 7.66
N HIS A 39 -3.65 -5.58 7.89
CA HIS A 39 -4.49 -6.11 8.94
C HIS A 39 -3.69 -7.12 9.75
N PHE A 40 -3.60 -6.93 11.05
CA PHE A 40 -3.03 -7.86 12.03
C PHE A 40 -4.15 -8.48 12.86
N GLY A 41 -3.99 -9.71 13.36
CA GLY A 41 -5.04 -10.41 14.12
C GLY A 41 -5.90 -11.36 13.29
N SER A 42 -7.01 -11.84 13.87
CA SER A 42 -7.93 -12.85 13.32
C SER A 42 -9.01 -12.23 12.42
N MET A 43 -10.11 -12.94 12.15
CA MET A 43 -11.26 -12.38 11.44
C MET A 43 -12.16 -11.52 12.34
N GLU A 44 -12.18 -11.86 13.63
CA GLU A 44 -13.10 -11.32 14.64
C GLU A 44 -12.48 -10.15 15.40
N SER A 45 -11.15 -10.09 15.47
CA SER A 45 -10.41 -9.05 16.18
C SER A 45 -9.07 -8.81 15.51
N GLY A 46 -8.68 -7.54 15.40
CA GLY A 46 -7.44 -7.18 14.76
C GLY A 46 -7.12 -5.70 14.86
N HIS A 47 -5.99 -5.36 14.26
CA HIS A 47 -5.50 -3.98 14.17
C HIS A 47 -5.21 -3.62 12.72
N TYR A 48 -5.62 -2.43 12.31
CA TYR A 48 -5.43 -1.94 10.95
C TYR A 48 -4.42 -0.81 10.95
N THR A 49 -3.43 -0.91 10.07
CA THR A 49 -2.50 0.20 9.77
C THR A 49 -2.46 0.45 8.28
N ALA A 50 -1.93 1.60 7.86
CA ALA A 50 -1.81 1.93 6.45
C ALA A 50 -0.36 2.30 6.10
N PHE A 51 0.14 1.77 4.98
CA PHE A 51 1.32 2.30 4.31
C PHE A 51 0.87 3.18 3.17
N CYS A 52 1.28 4.44 3.13
CA CYS A 52 0.97 5.35 2.02
C CYS A 52 2.24 5.97 1.46
N ARG A 53 2.27 6.15 0.14
CA ARG A 53 3.31 6.89 -0.55
C ARG A 53 3.03 8.38 -0.47
N GLY A 54 3.97 9.15 0.06
CA GLY A 54 3.91 10.60 0.13
C GLY A 54 3.86 11.21 -1.26
N ILE A 55 2.89 12.10 -1.50
CA ILE A 55 2.70 12.73 -2.82
C ILE A 55 3.84 13.71 -3.14
N ARG A 56 4.50 14.27 -2.11
CA ARG A 56 5.52 15.33 -2.26
C ARG A 56 6.93 14.78 -2.47
N ASP A 57 7.32 13.76 -1.73
CA ASP A 57 8.67 13.18 -1.70
C ASP A 57 8.73 11.81 -2.38
N GLY A 58 7.59 11.14 -2.57
CA GLY A 58 7.52 9.78 -3.09
C GLY A 58 7.97 8.72 -2.08
N ASP A 59 8.20 9.08 -0.82
CA ASP A 59 8.62 8.19 0.27
C ASP A 59 7.43 7.43 0.85
N TRP A 60 7.70 6.35 1.58
CA TRP A 60 6.66 5.55 2.22
C TRP A 60 6.54 5.85 3.70
N TYR A 61 5.31 5.89 4.18
CA TYR A 61 4.96 6.19 5.56
C TYR A 61 3.98 5.16 6.10
N GLU A 62 4.21 4.71 7.33
CA GLU A 62 3.30 3.90 8.13
C GLU A 62 2.47 4.80 9.03
N TYR A 63 1.15 4.64 8.92
CA TYR A 63 0.13 5.31 9.73
C TYR A 63 -0.49 4.25 10.64
N ASP A 64 -0.17 4.37 11.92
CA ASP A 64 -0.62 3.49 13.00
C ASP A 64 -1.33 4.35 14.05
N ASP A 65 -2.65 4.50 13.87
CA ASP A 65 -3.51 5.41 14.63
C ASP A 65 -2.95 6.85 14.71
N SER A 66 -2.40 7.21 15.87
CA SER A 66 -1.83 8.55 16.14
C SER A 66 -0.35 8.66 15.78
N ASN A 67 0.30 7.54 15.42
CA ASN A 67 1.72 7.48 15.11
C ASN A 67 1.94 7.43 13.59
N VAL A 68 2.82 8.30 13.11
CA VAL A 68 3.23 8.32 11.70
C VAL A 68 4.74 8.21 11.63
N SER A 69 5.24 7.23 10.88
CA SER A 69 6.67 7.00 10.74
C SER A 69 7.06 6.69 9.29
N ARG A 70 8.24 7.15 8.87
CA ARG A 70 8.78 6.81 7.54
C ARG A 70 9.25 5.35 7.54
N ILE A 71 8.98 4.63 6.45
CA ILE A 71 9.36 3.23 6.28
C ILE A 71 10.15 3.00 5.00
N ALA A 72 11.02 1.98 5.02
CA ALA A 72 11.71 1.53 3.81
C ALA A 72 10.75 0.76 2.88
N THR A 73 10.96 0.87 1.57
CA THR A 73 10.17 0.16 0.56
C THR A 73 10.16 -1.36 0.76
N SER A 74 11.22 -1.92 1.36
CA SER A 74 11.32 -3.35 1.70
C SER A 74 10.29 -3.81 2.74
N ARG A 75 9.72 -2.91 3.56
CA ARG A 75 8.69 -3.23 4.55
C ARG A 75 7.27 -3.31 3.97
N ILE A 76 7.05 -2.79 2.76
CA ILE A 76 5.69 -2.65 2.19
C ILE A 76 5.03 -4.01 1.97
N LYS A 77 5.80 -5.01 1.52
CA LYS A 77 5.28 -6.35 1.30
C LYS A 77 5.36 -7.15 2.59
N SER A 78 4.22 -7.61 3.07
CA SER A 78 4.13 -8.42 4.28
C SER A 78 2.91 -9.33 4.22
N ASN A 79 2.86 -10.32 5.13
CA ASN A 79 1.68 -11.18 5.32
C ASN A 79 0.47 -10.43 5.88
N ALA A 80 0.66 -9.19 6.36
CA ALA A 80 -0.41 -8.35 6.86
C ALA A 80 -1.09 -7.55 5.74
N ALA A 81 -0.49 -7.46 4.54
CA ALA A 81 -1.07 -6.73 3.42
C ALA A 81 -2.45 -7.29 3.06
N TYR A 82 -3.48 -6.43 3.13
CA TYR A 82 -4.88 -6.84 3.01
C TYR A 82 -5.60 -6.13 1.85
N ILE A 83 -5.47 -4.82 1.73
CA ILE A 83 -6.05 -4.05 0.61
C ILE A 83 -4.94 -3.26 -0.07
N LEU A 84 -4.85 -3.39 -1.41
CA LEU A 84 -3.85 -2.71 -2.22
C LEU A 84 -4.51 -1.63 -3.07
N PHE A 85 -4.00 -0.41 -3.01
CA PHE A 85 -4.48 0.71 -3.81
C PHE A 85 -3.44 1.09 -4.86
N TYR A 86 -3.89 1.06 -6.11
CA TYR A 86 -3.10 1.35 -7.29
C TYR A 86 -3.67 2.57 -8.02
N GLU A 87 -2.80 3.44 -8.52
CA GLU A 87 -3.17 4.58 -9.35
C GLU A 87 -2.58 4.42 -10.75
N ARG A 88 -3.27 4.97 -11.76
CA ARG A 88 -2.82 4.91 -13.15
C ARG A 88 -1.55 5.74 -13.33
N LEU A 89 -0.60 5.21 -14.09
CA LEU A 89 0.63 5.88 -14.48
C LEU A 89 0.51 6.51 -15.88
N PRO A 90 1.24 7.61 -16.16
CA PRO A 90 2.13 8.33 -15.23
C PRO A 90 1.34 9.08 -14.15
N ARG A 91 1.92 9.19 -12.94
CA ARG A 91 1.29 9.90 -11.83
C ARG A 91 1.13 11.38 -12.19
N THR A 92 -0.05 11.95 -11.98
CA THR A 92 -0.26 13.39 -12.12
C THR A 92 0.63 14.11 -11.10
N GLN A 93 1.60 14.90 -11.56
CA GLN A 93 2.40 15.74 -10.67
C GLN A 93 1.57 16.94 -10.24
N ILE A 94 1.09 16.94 -9.00
CA ILE A 94 0.27 18.05 -8.46
C ILE A 94 1.16 19.20 -7.94
N PHE A 95 2.47 18.95 -7.71
CA PHE A 95 3.36 19.90 -7.02
C PHE A 95 4.58 20.39 -7.83
N SER A 96 4.57 20.29 -9.17
CA SER A 96 5.68 20.77 -10.00
C SER A 96 5.91 22.29 -9.93
N ASP A 97 4.94 23.08 -9.45
CA ASP A 97 4.94 24.53 -9.60
C ASP A 97 5.43 25.31 -8.35
N GLN A 98 5.81 24.63 -7.27
CA GLN A 98 6.21 25.30 -6.01
C GLN A 98 7.71 25.22 -5.70
N LYS A 99 8.54 24.67 -6.59
CA LYS A 99 10.01 24.61 -6.41
C LYS A 99 10.75 25.94 -6.65
N ASN A 100 10.05 27.02 -7.02
CA ASN A 100 10.66 28.33 -7.29
C ASN A 100 10.43 29.41 -6.21
N LEU A 101 10.00 29.04 -5.00
CA LEU A 101 9.80 29.99 -3.89
C LEU A 101 10.63 29.59 -2.65
N SER A 102 11.95 29.65 -2.79
CA SER A 102 12.84 29.97 -1.66
C SER A 102 14.17 30.49 -2.22
N ALA A 103 14.24 31.82 -2.34
CA ALA A 103 15.48 32.59 -2.32
C ALA A 103 15.65 33.15 -0.90
#